data_AF-A0A1Y3B2J2-F1
#
_entry.id   AF-A0A1Y3B2J2-F1
#
_cell.length_a   1.000
_cell.length_b   1.000
_cell.length_c   1.000
_cell.angle_alpha   90.00
_cell.angle_beta   90.00
_cell.angle_gamma   90.00
#
_symmetry.space_group_name_H-M   'P 1'
#
loop_
_entity.id
_entity.type
_entity.pdbx_description
1 polymer ?
#
loop_
_entity_poly.entity_id
_entity_poly.type
_entity_poly.pdbx_seq_one_letter_code
_entity_poly.pdbx_strand_id
1 'polypeptide(L)'
;SFLDDLIRSNQDVSSWETIGKSGEGRALKIVKIGYPPATTGQTKPIIWIDAGIHAREWIAPATATYIISILIREKNDEEISKMLKTFDFHILPTANPDGYEYSRLFDRFWRKTRSRNAGTFLGFFCIGVDPNRNYGYQWSRTGSSGNPCSNTYHGPRPFSEPETASIASHVMQNKNNIKLFLSLHSYSQLILTPWGWTRDLPKDHADMMKMAEIASRAFKMRHGTEYRYGSSTSLLCKQTYDILHS
;
A
#
# COMPACT_ATOMS: atom_id res chain seq x y z
N SER A 1 -3.54 -14.78 16.18
CA SER A 1 -2.39 -13.85 16.07
C SER A 1 -2.79 -12.52 16.70
N PHE A 2 -1.85 -11.61 16.98
CA PHE A 2 -2.16 -10.30 17.61
C PHE A 2 -3.34 -9.56 16.95
N LEU A 3 -3.34 -9.42 15.62
CA LEU A 3 -4.43 -8.74 14.91
C LEU A 3 -5.73 -9.54 14.95
N ASP A 4 -5.69 -10.87 14.86
CA ASP A 4 -6.90 -11.69 14.95
C ASP A 4 -7.60 -11.52 16.30
N ASP A 5 -6.83 -11.48 17.39
CA ASP A 5 -7.38 -11.35 18.74
C ASP A 5 -7.93 -9.94 18.99
N LEU A 6 -7.22 -8.92 18.48
CA LEU A 6 -7.67 -7.52 18.53
C LEU A 6 -8.99 -7.32 17.76
N ILE A 7 -9.08 -7.83 16.52
CA ILE A 7 -10.26 -7.68 15.66
C ILE A 7 -11.43 -8.51 16.19
N ARG A 8 -11.18 -9.74 16.65
CA ARG A 8 -12.23 -10.58 17.25
C ARG A 8 -12.87 -9.93 18.47
N SER A 9 -12.09 -9.17 19.25
CA SER A 9 -12.58 -8.48 20.44
C SER A 9 -13.25 -7.13 20.15
N ASN A 10 -13.24 -6.66 18.89
CA ASN A 10 -13.73 -5.34 18.48
C ASN A 10 -14.55 -5.41 17.19
N GLN A 11 -15.45 -6.39 17.10
CA GLN A 11 -16.30 -6.61 15.92
C GLN A 11 -17.35 -5.52 15.70
N ASP A 12 -17.57 -4.65 16.69
CA ASP A 12 -18.44 -3.47 16.61
C ASP A 12 -17.89 -2.40 15.66
N VAL A 13 -16.56 -2.36 15.46
CA VAL A 13 -15.89 -1.37 14.61
C VAL A 13 -14.91 -1.97 13.62
N SER A 14 -14.64 -3.27 13.67
CA SER A 14 -13.60 -3.88 12.82
C SER A 14 -13.95 -5.27 12.29
N SER A 15 -13.45 -5.58 11.09
CA SER A 15 -13.60 -6.89 10.47
C SER A 15 -12.45 -7.21 9.51
N TRP A 16 -12.23 -8.51 9.29
CA TRP A 16 -11.35 -9.00 8.24
C TRP A 16 -12.11 -9.14 6.92
N GLU A 17 -11.50 -8.74 5.83
CA GLU A 17 -11.97 -9.04 4.47
C GLU A 17 -10.80 -9.61 3.64
N THR A 18 -11.02 -10.74 2.98
CA THR A 18 -10.02 -11.32 2.07
C THR A 18 -10.26 -10.79 0.67
N ILE A 19 -9.30 -10.04 0.13
CA ILE A 19 -9.40 -9.42 -1.20
C ILE A 19 -8.76 -10.26 -2.30
N GLY A 20 -8.05 -11.33 -1.92
CA GLY A 20 -7.34 -12.18 -2.87
C GLY A 20 -6.41 -13.20 -2.22
N LYS A 21 -5.55 -13.79 -3.05
CA LYS A 21 -4.48 -14.71 -2.64
C LYS A 21 -3.18 -14.35 -3.36
N SER A 22 -2.06 -14.61 -2.72
CA SER A 22 -0.72 -14.41 -3.28
C SER A 22 -0.32 -15.51 -4.25
N GLY A 23 0.85 -15.39 -4.89
CA GLY A 23 1.39 -16.39 -5.81
C GLY A 23 1.57 -17.78 -5.19
N GLU A 24 1.89 -17.86 -3.90
CA GLU A 24 2.01 -19.11 -3.12
C GLU A 24 0.71 -19.44 -2.34
N GLY A 25 -0.38 -18.71 -2.57
CA GLY A 25 -1.72 -19.02 -2.05
C GLY A 25 -2.06 -18.48 -0.67
N ARG A 26 -1.23 -17.62 -0.07
CA ARG A 26 -1.54 -16.94 1.20
C ARG A 26 -2.65 -15.91 0.98
N ALA A 27 -3.59 -15.82 1.92
CA ALA A 27 -4.68 -14.86 1.82
C ALA A 27 -4.15 -13.41 1.91
N LEU A 28 -4.59 -12.56 0.98
CA LEU A 28 -4.44 -11.11 1.09
C LEU A 28 -5.65 -10.58 1.85
N LYS A 29 -5.43 -10.15 3.10
CA LYS A 29 -6.49 -9.72 4.01
C LYS A 29 -6.34 -8.24 4.35
N ILE A 30 -7.42 -7.50 4.22
CA ILE A 30 -7.54 -6.14 4.74
C ILE A 30 -8.30 -6.13 6.06
N VAL A 31 -7.96 -5.19 6.93
CA VAL A 31 -8.78 -4.84 8.09
C VAL A 31 -9.66 -3.66 7.69
N LYS A 32 -10.97 -3.82 7.82
CA LYS A 32 -11.93 -2.72 7.69
C LYS A 32 -12.21 -2.19 9.08
N ILE A 33 -12.07 -0.87 9.27
CA ILE A 33 -12.25 -0.22 10.57
C ILE A 33 -13.13 1.02 10.41
N GLY A 34 -14.21 1.09 11.18
CA GLY A 34 -15.17 2.19 11.16
C GLY A 34 -16.43 1.83 11.93
N TYR A 35 -17.09 2.84 12.50
CA TYR A 35 -18.44 2.63 13.03
C TYR A 35 -19.43 2.40 11.89
N PRO A 36 -20.50 1.61 12.12
CA PRO A 36 -21.61 1.50 11.20
C PRO A 36 -22.14 2.88 10.79
N PRO A 37 -22.58 3.05 9.53
CA PRO A 37 -23.14 4.32 9.09
C PRO A 37 -24.36 4.69 9.94
N ALA A 38 -24.51 5.99 10.23
CA ALA A 38 -25.61 6.51 11.04
C ALA A 38 -26.99 6.24 10.39
N THR A 39 -27.02 6.16 9.06
CA THR A 39 -28.23 5.89 8.26
C THR A 39 -28.02 4.63 7.43
N THR A 40 -28.97 3.71 7.47
CA THR A 40 -28.97 2.50 6.64
C THR A 40 -28.88 2.87 5.16
N GLY A 41 -27.95 2.24 4.44
CA GLY A 41 -27.73 2.48 3.01
C GLY A 41 -26.77 3.64 2.68
N GLN A 42 -26.31 4.40 3.67
CA GLN A 42 -25.25 5.39 3.47
C GLN A 42 -23.88 4.72 3.33
N THR A 43 -23.10 5.11 2.32
CA THR A 43 -21.69 4.75 2.20
C THR A 43 -20.81 5.83 2.82
N LYS A 44 -19.76 5.43 3.54
CA LYS A 44 -18.77 6.35 4.09
C LYS A 44 -17.59 6.49 3.11
N PRO A 45 -16.94 7.66 3.06
CA PRO A 45 -15.69 7.79 2.33
C PRO A 45 -14.61 6.87 2.92
N ILE A 46 -13.82 6.24 2.05
CA ILE A 46 -12.81 5.26 2.42
C ILE A 46 -11.41 5.90 2.41
N ILE A 47 -10.63 5.61 3.46
CA ILE A 47 -9.18 5.83 3.51
C ILE A 47 -8.51 4.47 3.30
N TRP A 48 -7.80 4.33 2.18
CA TRP A 48 -7.01 3.14 1.88
C TRP A 48 -5.58 3.32 2.40
N ILE A 49 -5.07 2.31 3.10
CA ILE A 49 -3.67 2.23 3.54
C ILE A 49 -3.14 0.84 3.21
N ASP A 50 -2.06 0.73 2.45
CA ASP A 50 -1.32 -0.52 2.28
C ASP A 50 0.12 -0.40 2.75
N ALA A 51 0.71 -1.54 3.08
CA ALA A 51 2.10 -1.63 3.50
C ALA A 51 2.74 -2.95 3.07
N GLY A 52 4.07 -2.98 3.07
CA GLY A 52 4.83 -4.21 2.83
C GLY A 52 4.72 -4.73 1.40
N ILE A 53 4.52 -3.83 0.42
CA ILE A 53 4.57 -4.20 -1.00
C ILE A 53 5.99 -4.64 -1.40
N HIS A 54 7.03 -4.01 -0.84
CA HIS A 54 8.40 -4.54 -0.90
C HIS A 54 8.73 -5.35 0.36
N ALA A 55 9.13 -6.59 0.18
CA ALA A 55 9.28 -7.57 1.25
C ALA A 55 10.24 -7.16 2.38
N ARG A 56 11.42 -6.62 2.05
CA ARG A 56 12.45 -6.20 3.02
C ARG A 56 12.10 -4.99 3.89
N GLU A 57 11.04 -4.25 3.58
CA GLU A 57 10.68 -2.98 4.21
C GLU A 57 9.85 -3.21 5.49
N TRP A 58 10.40 -3.97 6.45
CA TRP A 58 9.67 -4.51 7.62
C TRP A 58 9.00 -3.47 8.51
N ILE A 59 9.50 -2.23 8.52
CA ILE A 59 8.87 -1.14 9.29
C ILE A 59 7.50 -0.75 8.73
N ALA A 60 7.25 -0.95 7.43
CA ALA A 60 5.97 -0.61 6.83
C ALA A 60 4.83 -1.51 7.36
N PRO A 61 4.91 -2.85 7.32
CA PRO A 61 3.92 -3.72 7.97
C PRO A 61 3.76 -3.48 9.47
N ALA A 62 4.87 -3.21 10.18
CA ALA A 62 4.83 -2.86 11.60
C ALA A 62 4.04 -1.57 11.85
N THR A 63 4.26 -0.53 11.02
CA THR A 63 3.53 0.75 11.10
C THR A 63 2.06 0.58 10.78
N ALA A 64 1.69 -0.17 9.73
CA ALA A 64 0.29 -0.46 9.41
C ALA A 64 -0.41 -1.22 10.54
N THR A 65 0.27 -2.20 11.15
CA THR A 65 -0.22 -2.94 12.32
C THR A 65 -0.43 -2.02 13.51
N TYR A 66 0.48 -1.06 13.73
CA TYR A 66 0.37 -0.07 14.79
C TYR A 66 -0.81 0.89 14.57
N ILE A 67 -1.00 1.38 13.33
CA ILE A 67 -2.16 2.21 12.96
C ILE A 67 -3.47 1.46 13.24
N ILE A 68 -3.59 0.21 12.80
CA ILE A 68 -4.76 -0.64 13.12
C ILE A 68 -4.98 -0.71 14.63
N SER A 69 -3.90 -0.91 15.39
CA SER A 69 -3.99 -1.02 16.84
C SER A 69 -4.49 0.26 17.52
N ILE A 70 -4.02 1.44 17.08
CA ILE A 70 -4.48 2.72 17.61
C ILE A 70 -5.95 2.93 17.27
N LEU A 71 -6.33 2.77 15.99
CA LEU A 71 -7.71 3.00 15.55
C LEU A 71 -8.71 2.14 16.34
N ILE A 72 -8.36 0.89 16.65
CA ILE A 72 -9.25 -0.02 17.39
C ILE A 72 -9.20 0.24 18.90
N ARG A 73 -8.02 0.38 19.49
CA ARG A 73 -7.87 0.52 20.96
C ARG A 73 -8.37 1.87 21.46
N GLU A 74 -8.11 2.92 20.69
CA GLU A 74 -8.50 4.30 21.01
C GLU A 74 -9.84 4.66 20.37
N LYS A 75 -10.69 3.69 19.98
CA LYS A 75 -11.96 3.96 19.28
C LYS A 75 -12.93 4.90 20.03
N ASN A 76 -12.76 5.03 21.35
CA ASN A 76 -13.55 5.89 22.23
C ASN A 76 -12.90 7.26 22.51
N ASP A 77 -11.64 7.48 22.08
CA ASP A 77 -11.05 8.81 22.07
C ASP A 77 -11.86 9.74 21.16
N GLU A 78 -12.00 11.01 21.51
CA GLU A 78 -12.89 11.94 20.81
C GLU A 78 -12.50 12.11 19.34
N GLU A 79 -11.22 12.30 19.04
CA GLU A 79 -10.72 12.51 17.69
C GLU A 79 -10.82 11.22 16.86
N ILE A 80 -10.37 10.10 17.43
CA ILE A 80 -10.43 8.80 16.74
C ILE A 80 -11.88 8.37 16.51
N SER A 81 -12.76 8.51 17.51
CA SER A 81 -14.19 8.19 17.37
C SER A 81 -14.84 9.02 16.28
N LYS A 82 -14.54 10.33 16.22
CA LYS A 82 -15.02 11.22 15.15
C LYS A 82 -14.50 10.78 13.78
N MET A 83 -13.23 10.40 13.68
CA MET A 83 -12.66 9.86 12.44
C MET A 83 -13.37 8.57 12.01
N LEU A 84 -13.57 7.61 12.92
CA LEU A 84 -14.22 6.32 12.63
C LEU A 84 -15.72 6.44 12.35
N LYS A 85 -16.40 7.49 12.83
CA LYS A 85 -17.79 7.80 12.44
C LYS A 85 -17.87 8.44 11.06
N THR A 86 -16.80 9.13 10.63
CA THR A 86 -16.75 9.87 9.37
C THR A 86 -16.24 9.02 8.21
N PHE A 87 -15.20 8.21 8.45
CA PHE A 87 -14.49 7.44 7.42
C PHE A 87 -14.49 5.95 7.74
N ASP A 88 -14.36 5.15 6.68
CA ASP A 88 -13.95 3.74 6.78
C ASP A 88 -12.48 3.60 6.42
N PHE A 89 -11.70 2.94 7.27
CA PHE A 89 -10.31 2.62 6.98
C PHE A 89 -10.23 1.22 6.40
N HIS A 90 -9.67 1.09 5.20
CA HIS A 90 -9.33 -0.19 4.58
C HIS A 90 -7.81 -0.34 4.61
N ILE A 91 -7.31 -1.16 5.54
CA ILE A 91 -5.87 -1.29 5.77
C ILE A 91 -5.38 -2.67 5.36
N LEU A 92 -4.46 -2.75 4.40
CA LEU A 92 -3.74 -3.96 3.99
C LEU A 92 -2.36 -4.01 4.66
N PRO A 93 -2.15 -4.77 5.75
CA PRO A 93 -0.90 -4.73 6.50
C PRO A 93 0.30 -5.28 5.73
N THR A 94 0.05 -6.26 4.84
CA THR A 94 1.10 -6.92 4.05
C THR A 94 0.59 -7.18 2.64
N ALA A 95 0.97 -6.31 1.71
CA ALA A 95 0.62 -6.41 0.29
C ALA A 95 1.37 -7.53 -0.45
N ASN A 96 2.56 -7.92 0.03
CA ASN A 96 3.38 -9.01 -0.55
C ASN A 96 3.70 -10.06 0.53
N PRO A 97 2.72 -10.90 0.94
CA PRO A 97 2.90 -11.83 2.04
C PRO A 97 3.94 -12.92 1.77
N ASP A 98 4.07 -13.37 0.52
CA ASP A 98 5.05 -14.40 0.16
C ASP A 98 6.47 -13.85 0.19
N GLY A 99 6.68 -12.67 -0.39
CA GLY A 99 7.97 -11.99 -0.33
C GLY A 99 8.35 -11.66 1.12
N TYR A 100 7.41 -11.15 1.92
CA TYR A 100 7.64 -10.86 3.33
C TYR A 100 8.11 -12.11 4.09
N GLU A 101 7.41 -13.25 3.93
CA GLU A 101 7.81 -14.52 4.55
C GLU A 101 9.20 -14.99 4.10
N TYR A 102 9.46 -14.91 2.79
CA TYR A 102 10.76 -15.25 2.23
C TYR A 102 11.87 -14.37 2.82
N SER A 103 11.59 -13.09 3.09
CA SER A 103 12.55 -12.20 3.72
C SER A 103 12.84 -12.51 5.19
N ARG A 104 11.88 -13.12 5.90
CA ARG A 104 12.07 -13.55 7.28
C ARG A 104 12.88 -14.83 7.39
N LEU A 105 12.69 -15.74 6.45
CA LEU A 105 13.20 -17.11 6.56
C LEU A 105 14.46 -17.38 5.73
N PHE A 106 14.64 -16.70 4.60
CA PHE A 106 15.68 -17.07 3.62
C PHE A 106 16.57 -15.90 3.18
N ASP A 107 15.99 -14.78 2.73
CA ASP A 107 16.77 -13.63 2.24
C ASP A 107 16.21 -12.31 2.77
N ARG A 108 16.85 -11.79 3.81
CA ARG A 108 16.46 -10.52 4.45
C ARG A 108 16.34 -9.35 3.48
N PHE A 109 17.08 -9.34 2.37
CA PHE A 109 17.09 -8.26 1.40
C PHE A 109 16.13 -8.48 0.22
N TRP A 110 15.34 -9.54 0.24
CA TRP A 110 14.34 -9.82 -0.78
C TRP A 110 13.34 -8.68 -0.92
N ARG A 111 13.02 -8.31 -2.16
CA ARG A 111 12.15 -7.17 -2.50
C ARG A 111 10.85 -7.58 -3.18
N LYS A 112 10.95 -8.51 -4.13
CA LYS A 112 9.92 -8.86 -5.12
C LYS A 112 8.83 -9.77 -4.56
N THR A 113 7.82 -10.08 -5.37
CA THR A 113 6.89 -11.21 -5.15
C THR A 113 7.62 -12.56 -5.22
N ARG A 114 6.89 -13.67 -5.12
CA ARG A 114 7.44 -15.04 -5.23
C ARG A 114 6.88 -15.83 -6.42
N SER A 115 6.24 -15.16 -7.37
CA SER A 115 5.75 -15.77 -8.61
C SER A 115 6.89 -16.36 -9.44
N ARG A 116 6.62 -17.47 -10.13
CA ARG A 116 7.56 -18.03 -11.11
C ARG A 116 7.40 -17.32 -12.44
N ASN A 117 8.50 -16.82 -12.99
CA ASN A 117 8.53 -16.11 -14.26
C ASN A 117 8.53 -17.11 -15.42
N ALA A 118 7.37 -17.65 -15.77
CA ALA A 118 7.23 -18.56 -16.90
C ALA A 118 7.48 -17.86 -18.25
N GLY A 119 8.03 -18.57 -19.23
CA GLY A 119 8.10 -18.11 -20.63
C GLY A 119 9.44 -17.50 -21.09
N THR A 120 10.47 -17.44 -20.24
CA THR A 120 11.84 -17.09 -20.67
C THR A 120 12.89 -17.96 -19.98
N PHE A 121 14.03 -18.22 -20.64
CA PHE A 121 15.15 -19.00 -20.06
C PHE A 121 15.65 -18.39 -18.74
N LEU A 122 15.78 -17.07 -18.67
CA LEU A 122 16.15 -16.35 -17.45
C LEU A 122 15.06 -16.41 -16.36
N GLY A 123 13.79 -16.44 -16.75
CA GLY A 123 12.65 -16.55 -15.84
C GLY A 123 12.59 -17.88 -15.06
N PHE A 124 13.26 -18.92 -15.56
CA PHE A 124 13.44 -20.17 -14.82
C PHE A 124 14.33 -20.01 -13.58
N PHE A 125 15.34 -19.13 -13.65
CA PHE A 125 16.30 -18.91 -12.57
C PHE A 125 15.96 -17.72 -11.67
N CYS A 126 15.15 -16.78 -12.17
CA CYS A 126 14.85 -15.53 -11.50
C CYS A 126 13.39 -15.47 -11.08
N ILE A 127 13.14 -15.41 -9.77
CA ILE A 127 11.81 -15.46 -9.17
C ILE A 127 11.30 -14.06 -8.86
N GLY A 128 9.99 -13.85 -9.05
CA GLY A 128 9.27 -12.67 -8.61
C GLY A 128 9.34 -11.49 -9.56
N VAL A 129 8.36 -10.60 -9.37
CA VAL A 129 8.19 -9.31 -10.03
C VAL A 129 8.27 -8.21 -8.97
N ASP A 130 8.71 -7.01 -9.35
CA ASP A 130 8.58 -5.84 -8.48
C ASP A 130 7.10 -5.39 -8.48
N PRO A 131 6.34 -5.64 -7.39
CA PRO A 131 4.91 -5.33 -7.37
C PRO A 131 4.65 -3.82 -7.54
N ASN A 132 5.59 -2.95 -7.16
CA ASN A 132 5.46 -1.51 -7.38
C ASN A 132 5.89 -1.05 -8.79
N ARG A 133 6.03 -1.99 -9.74
CA ARG A 133 6.19 -1.75 -11.19
C ARG A 133 5.16 -2.50 -12.03
N ASN A 134 4.22 -3.20 -11.39
CA ASN A 134 3.29 -4.10 -12.07
C ASN A 134 1.88 -3.51 -12.28
N TYR A 135 1.66 -2.24 -11.92
CA TYR A 135 0.38 -1.54 -12.13
C TYR A 135 0.16 -1.12 -13.59
N GLY A 136 -1.10 -0.93 -13.98
CA GLY A 136 -1.54 -0.63 -15.35
C GLY A 136 -1.15 0.75 -15.88
N TYR A 137 -0.98 1.72 -15.01
CA TYR A 137 -0.76 3.09 -15.44
C TYR A 137 0.68 3.33 -15.92
N GLN A 138 0.83 3.68 -17.20
CA GLN A 138 2.12 3.99 -17.84
C GLN A 138 3.16 2.85 -17.70
N TRP A 139 2.66 1.60 -17.70
CA TRP A 139 3.46 0.40 -17.48
C TRP A 139 4.62 0.26 -18.46
N SER A 140 5.76 -0.24 -17.97
CA SER A 140 6.99 -0.51 -18.77
C SER A 140 7.61 0.72 -19.49
N ARG A 141 7.28 1.95 -19.08
CA ARG A 141 7.88 3.15 -19.71
C ARG A 141 9.26 3.53 -19.17
N THR A 142 9.37 3.86 -17.88
CA THR A 142 10.63 4.32 -17.28
C THR A 142 10.77 3.85 -15.83
N GLY A 143 12.01 3.66 -15.37
CA GLY A 143 12.29 3.26 -13.99
C GLY A 143 11.91 1.81 -13.64
N SER A 144 11.72 0.98 -14.65
CA SER A 144 11.49 -0.46 -14.54
C SER A 144 12.40 -1.23 -15.50
N SER A 145 12.44 -2.56 -15.38
CA SER A 145 13.29 -3.43 -16.18
C SER A 145 12.48 -4.56 -16.81
N GLY A 146 12.78 -4.91 -18.06
CA GLY A 146 12.27 -6.11 -18.72
C GLY A 146 13.03 -7.40 -18.35
N ASN A 147 14.19 -7.28 -17.70
CA ASN A 147 14.97 -8.43 -17.23
C ASN A 147 14.34 -9.05 -15.96
N PRO A 148 13.91 -10.33 -15.96
CA PRO A 148 13.34 -11.02 -14.81
C PRO A 148 14.22 -11.06 -13.55
N CYS A 149 15.53 -10.97 -13.72
CA CYS A 149 16.51 -10.98 -12.63
C CYS A 149 16.70 -9.61 -11.96
N SER A 150 16.17 -8.54 -12.56
CA SER A 150 16.23 -7.21 -11.95
C SER A 150 15.32 -7.11 -10.72
N ASN A 151 15.76 -6.32 -9.73
CA ASN A 151 14.94 -5.92 -8.59
C ASN A 151 13.77 -5.00 -8.96
N THR A 152 13.78 -4.42 -10.16
CA THR A 152 12.73 -3.56 -10.71
C THR A 152 12.02 -4.20 -11.91
N TYR A 153 12.04 -5.54 -11.99
CA TYR A 153 11.35 -6.27 -13.05
C TYR A 153 9.85 -5.96 -13.03
N HIS A 154 9.28 -5.46 -14.12
CA HIS A 154 7.88 -5.03 -14.18
C HIS A 154 6.86 -6.16 -14.44
N GLY A 155 7.33 -7.39 -14.63
CA GLY A 155 6.50 -8.54 -14.95
C GLY A 155 6.23 -8.66 -16.46
N PRO A 156 5.58 -9.75 -16.90
CA PRO A 156 5.28 -9.99 -18.33
C PRO A 156 4.15 -9.10 -18.89
N ARG A 157 3.26 -8.60 -18.02
CA ARG A 157 2.15 -7.69 -18.38
C ARG A 157 1.71 -6.92 -17.13
N PRO A 158 0.93 -5.83 -17.26
CA PRO A 158 0.29 -5.22 -16.11
C PRO A 158 -0.60 -6.21 -15.37
N PHE A 159 -0.61 -6.09 -14.04
CA PHE A 159 -1.36 -6.94 -13.13
C PHE A 159 -1.10 -8.44 -13.39
N SER A 160 0.17 -8.79 -13.67
CA SER A 160 0.60 -10.19 -13.76
C SER A 160 0.62 -10.84 -12.39
N GLU A 161 0.91 -10.06 -11.33
CA GLU A 161 0.99 -10.56 -9.97
C GLU A 161 -0.39 -10.61 -9.35
N PRO A 162 -0.83 -11.77 -8.79
CA PRO A 162 -2.15 -11.89 -8.18
C PRO A 162 -2.32 -10.90 -7.02
N GLU A 163 -1.25 -10.55 -6.31
CA GLU A 163 -1.25 -9.54 -5.26
C GLU A 163 -1.69 -8.18 -5.80
N THR A 164 -1.03 -7.69 -6.85
CA THR A 164 -1.33 -6.38 -7.45
C THR A 164 -2.67 -6.37 -8.16
N ALA A 165 -3.07 -7.49 -8.79
CA ALA A 165 -4.38 -7.63 -9.43
C ALA A 165 -5.51 -7.57 -8.40
N SER A 166 -5.36 -8.22 -7.25
CA SER A 166 -6.34 -8.18 -6.15
C SER A 166 -6.45 -6.79 -5.52
N ILE A 167 -5.32 -6.12 -5.27
CA ILE A 167 -5.31 -4.74 -4.76
C ILE A 167 -6.02 -3.81 -5.73
N ALA A 168 -5.66 -3.86 -7.02
CA ALA A 168 -6.27 -3.02 -8.04
C ALA A 168 -7.77 -3.28 -8.19
N SER A 169 -8.19 -4.56 -8.21
CA SER A 169 -9.61 -4.92 -8.27
C SER A 169 -10.39 -4.33 -7.10
N HIS A 170 -9.88 -4.47 -5.86
CA HIS A 170 -10.53 -3.91 -4.67
C HIS A 170 -10.62 -2.39 -4.70
N VAL A 171 -9.52 -1.72 -5.06
CA VAL A 171 -9.47 -0.26 -5.16
C VAL A 171 -10.44 0.24 -6.23
N MET A 172 -10.47 -0.40 -7.40
CA MET A 172 -11.34 0.00 -8.51
C MET A 172 -12.82 -0.24 -8.22
N GLN A 173 -13.17 -1.30 -7.51
CA GLN A 173 -14.55 -1.53 -7.02
C GLN A 173 -15.00 -0.44 -6.04
N ASN A 174 -14.06 0.15 -5.29
CA ASN A 174 -14.33 1.17 -4.28
C ASN A 174 -13.94 2.60 -4.72
N LYS A 175 -13.57 2.81 -5.99
CA LYS A 175 -12.94 4.05 -6.47
C LYS A 175 -13.75 5.32 -6.18
N ASN A 176 -15.07 5.23 -6.22
CA ASN A 176 -15.94 6.38 -6.00
C ASN A 176 -15.98 6.80 -4.52
N ASN A 177 -15.70 5.85 -3.61
CA ASN A 177 -15.73 6.05 -2.17
C ASN A 177 -14.33 6.32 -1.59
N ILE A 178 -13.26 5.80 -2.20
CA ILE A 178 -11.88 6.07 -1.77
C ILE A 178 -11.56 7.55 -1.99
N LYS A 179 -11.18 8.25 -0.91
CA LYS A 179 -10.78 9.67 -0.96
C LYS A 179 -9.30 9.90 -0.67
N LEU A 180 -8.64 8.91 -0.07
CA LEU A 180 -7.21 8.94 0.21
C LEU A 180 -6.62 7.54 0.02
N PHE A 181 -5.48 7.49 -0.66
CA PHE A 181 -4.69 6.29 -0.89
C PHE A 181 -3.28 6.50 -0.36
N LEU A 182 -2.86 5.72 0.63
CA LEU A 182 -1.53 5.76 1.22
C LEU A 182 -0.85 4.40 1.06
N SER A 183 0.32 4.36 0.40
CA SER A 183 1.17 3.17 0.37
C SER A 183 2.43 3.43 1.19
N LEU A 184 2.64 2.61 2.23
CA LEU A 184 3.71 2.77 3.19
C LEU A 184 4.96 2.01 2.73
N HIS A 185 6.08 2.74 2.69
CA HIS A 185 7.38 2.26 2.23
C HIS A 185 8.51 2.68 3.18
N SER A 186 9.69 2.08 2.99
CA SER A 186 10.93 2.52 3.64
C SER A 186 12.16 2.27 2.76
N TYR A 187 13.27 2.99 2.94
CA TYR A 187 13.55 4.08 3.88
C TYR A 187 13.53 5.43 3.14
N SER A 188 14.11 6.48 3.76
CA SER A 188 14.45 7.82 3.22
C SER A 188 13.65 8.99 3.78
N GLN A 189 12.65 8.76 4.64
CA GLN A 189 11.83 9.82 5.27
C GLN A 189 11.24 10.78 4.22
N LEU A 190 10.54 10.22 3.24
CA LEU A 190 9.91 10.97 2.15
C LEU A 190 8.40 10.82 2.19
N ILE A 191 7.68 11.89 1.86
CA ILE A 191 6.26 11.86 1.49
C ILE A 191 6.17 12.17 0.01
N LEU A 192 5.79 11.17 -0.78
CA LEU A 192 5.82 11.26 -2.23
C LEU A 192 4.42 11.45 -2.80
N THR A 193 4.30 12.39 -3.73
CA THR A 193 3.07 12.62 -4.50
C THR A 193 3.25 12.18 -5.96
N PRO A 194 2.16 11.86 -6.68
CA PRO A 194 2.22 11.64 -8.11
C PRO A 194 2.80 12.85 -8.87
N TRP A 195 3.37 12.67 -10.06
CA TRP A 195 3.57 11.38 -10.75
C TRP A 195 4.96 10.80 -10.50
N GLY A 196 5.08 9.48 -10.56
CA GLY A 196 6.37 8.79 -10.60
C GLY A 196 6.97 8.71 -12.01
N TRP A 197 6.14 8.60 -13.05
CA TRP A 197 6.60 8.24 -14.40
C TRP A 197 7.01 9.45 -15.26
N THR A 198 6.48 10.65 -14.96
CA THR A 198 6.74 11.90 -15.68
C THR A 198 7.14 13.02 -14.71
N ARG A 199 7.77 14.07 -15.26
CA ARG A 199 8.05 15.32 -14.54
C ARG A 199 6.85 16.28 -14.53
N ASP A 200 5.85 16.01 -15.36
CA ASP A 200 4.59 16.75 -15.31
C ASP A 200 3.93 16.57 -13.94
N LEU A 201 3.13 17.54 -13.53
CA LEU A 201 2.43 17.52 -12.24
C LEU A 201 0.94 17.24 -12.46
N PRO A 202 0.27 16.47 -11.57
CA PRO A 202 -1.17 16.32 -11.64
C PRO A 202 -1.88 17.65 -11.38
N LYS A 203 -3.12 17.80 -11.86
CA LYS A 203 -3.92 19.02 -11.67
C LYS A 203 -4.03 19.41 -10.19
N ASP A 204 -4.19 18.40 -9.34
CA ASP A 204 -4.42 18.58 -7.89
C ASP A 204 -3.10 18.54 -7.08
N HIS A 205 -1.95 18.71 -7.74
CA HIS A 205 -0.64 18.64 -7.09
C HIS A 205 -0.51 19.62 -5.91
N ALA A 206 -1.09 20.82 -6.02
CA ALA A 206 -1.04 21.82 -4.95
C ALA A 206 -1.72 21.32 -3.66
N ASP A 207 -2.87 20.66 -3.78
CA ASP A 207 -3.59 20.10 -2.64
C ASP A 207 -2.81 18.94 -2.01
N MET A 208 -2.21 18.09 -2.83
CA MET A 208 -1.35 16.99 -2.35
C MET A 208 -0.12 17.52 -1.60
N MET A 209 0.52 18.58 -2.10
CA MET A 209 1.66 19.22 -1.45
C MET A 209 1.27 19.85 -0.11
N LYS A 210 0.09 20.48 -0.02
CA LYS A 210 -0.43 21.03 1.24
C LYS A 210 -0.66 19.93 2.28
N MET A 211 -1.25 18.80 1.87
CA MET A 211 -1.41 17.64 2.76
C MET A 211 -0.06 17.07 3.22
N ALA A 212 0.90 16.94 2.30
CA ALA A 212 2.23 16.42 2.63
C ALA A 212 3.00 17.35 3.58
N GLU A 213 2.86 18.67 3.42
CA GLU A 213 3.43 19.65 4.34
C GLU A 213 2.84 19.52 5.75
N ILE A 214 1.51 19.42 5.87
CA ILE A 214 0.83 19.25 7.16
C ILE A 214 1.33 17.97 7.86
N ALA A 215 1.41 16.86 7.12
CA ALA A 215 1.92 15.59 7.64
C ALA A 215 3.38 15.69 8.09
N SER A 216 4.26 16.29 7.28
CA SER A 216 5.68 16.50 7.64
C SER A 216 5.82 17.36 8.90
N ARG A 217 5.04 18.44 9.03
CA ARG A 217 5.00 19.26 10.24
C ARG A 217 4.55 18.46 11.46
N ALA A 218 3.52 17.62 11.34
CA ALA A 218 3.05 16.77 12.42
C ALA A 218 4.14 15.76 12.88
N PHE A 219 4.86 15.14 11.94
CA PHE A 219 5.97 14.23 12.27
C PHE A 219 7.10 14.95 13.01
N LYS A 220 7.48 16.14 12.53
CA LYS A 220 8.50 16.97 13.17
C LYS A 220 8.08 17.41 14.58
N MET A 221 6.83 17.80 14.78
CA MET A 221 6.33 18.20 16.11
C MET A 221 6.35 17.04 17.11
N ARG A 222 6.05 15.81 16.66
CA ARG A 222 5.96 14.66 17.57
C ARG A 222 7.33 14.15 18.03
N HIS A 223 8.30 14.04 17.11
CA HIS A 223 9.59 13.38 17.39
C HIS A 223 10.81 14.10 16.84
N GLY A 224 10.67 15.30 16.24
CA GLY A 224 11.78 16.05 15.63
C GLY A 224 12.22 15.52 14.26
N THR A 225 11.65 14.40 13.79
CA THR A 225 12.04 13.78 12.51
C THR A 225 11.55 14.59 11.32
N GLU A 226 12.48 14.97 10.44
CA GLU A 226 12.17 15.73 9.23
C GLU A 226 11.86 14.82 8.04
N TYR A 227 10.71 15.06 7.41
CA TYR A 227 10.32 14.39 6.18
C TYR A 227 10.34 15.40 5.02
N ARG A 228 11.06 15.06 3.95
CA ARG A 228 10.98 15.82 2.69
C ARG A 228 9.74 15.39 1.92
N TYR A 229 9.11 16.31 1.21
CA TYR A 229 7.91 16.02 0.42
C TYR A 229 7.92 16.71 -0.94
N GLY A 230 7.28 16.06 -1.92
CA GLY A 230 7.37 16.46 -3.32
C GLY A 230 6.89 15.36 -4.27
N SER A 231 6.77 15.70 -5.56
CA SER A 231 6.48 14.70 -6.57
C SER A 231 7.60 13.65 -6.63
N SER A 232 7.24 12.41 -6.91
CA SER A 232 8.20 11.30 -6.94
C SER A 232 9.38 11.56 -7.87
N THR A 233 9.18 12.21 -9.02
CA THR A 233 10.28 12.55 -9.95
C THR A 233 11.13 13.74 -9.52
N SER A 234 10.66 14.57 -8.59
CA SER A 234 11.43 15.69 -8.04
C SER A 234 12.36 15.27 -6.89
N LEU A 235 11.91 14.29 -6.08
CA LEU A 235 12.66 13.81 -4.92
C LEU A 235 13.43 12.51 -5.18
N LEU A 236 12.99 11.71 -6.16
CA LEU A 236 13.62 10.47 -6.59
C LEU A 236 13.84 10.46 -8.11
N CYS A 237 14.49 9.40 -8.61
CA CYS A 237 14.55 9.09 -10.03
C CYS A 237 13.15 8.71 -10.57
N LYS A 238 12.93 8.83 -11.90
CA LYS A 238 11.68 8.41 -12.58
C LYS A 238 11.35 6.94 -12.29
N GLN A 239 10.09 6.66 -11.96
CA GLN A 239 9.55 5.35 -11.59
C GLN A 239 8.10 5.20 -12.03
N THR A 240 7.73 4.16 -12.79
CA THR A 240 6.33 3.89 -13.13
C THR A 240 5.57 3.21 -11.99
N TYR A 241 4.62 3.93 -11.37
CA TYR A 241 3.57 3.37 -10.50
C TYR A 241 2.39 4.37 -10.38
N ASP A 242 1.15 3.91 -10.60
CA ASP A 242 -0.10 4.55 -10.15
C ASP A 242 -1.25 3.54 -10.28
N ILE A 243 -2.13 3.47 -9.28
CA ILE A 243 -3.29 2.56 -9.23
C ILE A 243 -4.58 3.30 -9.55
N LEU A 244 -4.71 4.56 -9.10
CA LEU A 244 -5.97 5.31 -9.18
C LEU A 244 -6.28 5.79 -10.59
N HIS A 245 -5.28 5.77 -11.46
CA HIS A 245 -5.40 6.20 -12.85
C HIS A 245 -5.33 5.04 -13.86
N SER A 246 -5.27 3.79 -13.39
CA SER A 246 -5.31 2.59 -14.24
C SER A 246 -6.70 2.23 -14.75
#